data_AF-B3S5M7-F1
#
_entry.id   AF-B3S5M7-F1
#
_cell.length_a   1.000
_cell.length_b   1.000
_cell.length_c   1.000
_cell.angle_alpha   90.00
_cell.angle_beta   90.00
_cell.angle_gamma   90.00
#
_symmetry.space_group_name_H-M   'P 1'
#
loop_
_entity.id
_entity.type
_entity.pdbx_description
1 polymer ?
#
loop_
_entity_poly.entity_id
_entity_poly.type
_entity_poly.pdbx_seq_one_letter_code
_entity_poly.pdbx_strand_id
1 'polypeptide(L)'
;MATWPITGYFSPSDHPSSLPTTTLSSIADGIWTTSASNATSVPSSNYTYYLPPQLVISTWNIAFIVIYAALLTIGVPANIFVLVVIYRSPKLKGVANYYLINLMYADLLVLSINVPFSLITDIMHENRHYMLGNAICKLSPAISQACFYTMSLTLTIISVDRYFQVVYPSSKFWITKSVVLVISSIWLISSLLVIPTLIFVSTENIRGMKLCVNLMPSNIRSVYRLLVVIIIYLIPFVIMLYCNFHMLIAVLRTGKTTSSNQIANKMKKRVMVIVSLIILAFVVCIAPSQIYKIFLEYSVIRISAATIIKISVVCRTVAYFDTLINPILYAALNTRFREGCKDITHSFINRRFTALPGEISRADLILQTKNQSLAIKELCTPALAITICHDEITKTTDQSC
;
A
#
# COMPACT_ATOMS: atom_id res chain seq x y z
N MET A 1 13.22 -4.66 -4.03
CA MET A 1 14.55 -4.15 -4.45
C MET A 1 15.38 -3.81 -3.21
N ALA A 2 15.92 -4.83 -2.55
CA ALA A 2 16.80 -4.70 -1.38
C ALA A 2 18.12 -5.43 -1.69
N THR A 3 18.73 -5.10 -2.83
CA THR A 3 19.98 -5.73 -3.23
C THR A 3 21.09 -4.71 -3.11
N TRP A 4 21.90 -4.86 -2.07
CA TRP A 4 23.03 -3.97 -1.84
C TRP A 4 24.12 -4.29 -2.87
N PRO A 5 24.65 -3.28 -3.58
CA PRO A 5 25.77 -3.49 -4.49
C PRO A 5 27.02 -3.86 -3.68
N ILE A 6 27.70 -4.92 -4.12
CA ILE A 6 28.95 -5.41 -3.49
C ILE A 6 30.02 -4.31 -3.47
N THR A 7 30.03 -3.47 -4.50
CA THR A 7 31.01 -2.40 -4.73
C THR A 7 30.94 -1.26 -3.72
N GLY A 8 29.92 -1.24 -2.85
CA GLY A 8 29.78 -0.22 -1.83
C GLY A 8 30.53 -0.49 -0.51
N TYR A 9 30.89 -1.74 -0.21
CA TYR A 9 31.40 -2.01 1.14
C TYR A 9 32.87 -1.61 1.36
N PHE A 10 33.57 -1.14 0.33
CA PHE A 10 35.03 -1.02 0.35
C PHE A 10 35.51 0.34 -0.16
N SER A 11 35.96 1.17 0.78
CA SER A 11 36.96 2.21 0.54
C SER A 11 38.35 1.54 0.59
N PRO A 12 39.33 1.91 -0.27
CA PRO A 12 40.68 1.32 -0.25
C PRO A 12 41.50 1.60 1.03
N SER A 13 40.95 2.35 1.98
CA SER A 13 41.66 2.85 3.17
C SER A 13 41.59 1.94 4.40
N ASP A 14 40.81 0.86 4.39
CA ASP A 14 40.69 -0.05 5.54
C ASP A 14 41.75 -1.16 5.47
N HIS A 15 43.02 -0.78 5.57
CA HIS A 15 44.09 -1.67 6.05
C HIS A 15 44.00 -1.76 7.59
N PRO A 16 44.17 -2.93 8.22
CA PRO A 16 44.20 -3.02 9.67
C PRO A 16 45.56 -2.54 10.18
N SER A 17 45.79 -1.23 10.21
CA SER A 17 46.82 -0.63 11.04
C SER A 17 46.24 -0.47 12.45
N SER A 18 46.70 -1.34 13.36
CA SER A 18 46.66 -1.20 14.83
C SER A 18 45.32 -0.83 15.47
N LEU A 19 44.62 -1.82 16.04
CA LEU A 19 43.59 -1.55 17.05
C LEU A 19 44.20 -0.77 18.24
N PRO A 20 43.52 0.24 18.78
CA PRO A 20 43.94 0.86 20.02
C PRO A 20 43.65 -0.10 21.18
N THR A 21 44.71 -0.57 21.84
CA THR A 21 44.64 -1.17 23.17
C THR A 21 44.16 -0.09 24.16
N THR A 22 42.88 -0.12 24.52
CA THR A 22 42.40 0.57 25.71
C THR A 22 42.85 -0.23 26.94
N THR A 23 43.98 0.16 27.52
CA THR A 23 44.39 -0.27 28.84
C THR A 23 43.38 0.23 29.86
N LEU A 24 42.67 -0.68 30.54
CA LEU A 24 41.86 -0.36 31.71
C LEU A 24 42.82 0.05 32.86
N SER A 25 42.87 1.34 33.17
CA SER A 25 43.54 1.84 34.38
C SER A 25 42.65 1.56 35.61
N SER A 26 43.14 0.75 36.54
CA SER A 26 42.53 0.50 37.85
C SER A 26 42.65 1.73 38.75
N ILE A 27 41.54 2.13 39.39
CA ILE A 27 41.55 3.00 40.58
C ILE A 27 41.15 2.15 41.79
N ALA A 28 42.13 1.98 42.68
CA ALA A 28 42.13 1.94 44.15
C ALA A 28 40.96 1.29 44.93
N ASP A 29 41.25 0.24 45.71
CA ASP A 29 41.49 0.30 47.18
C ASP A 29 41.22 -1.06 47.87
N GLY A 30 42.08 -1.45 48.83
CA GLY A 30 41.78 -2.53 49.78
C GLY A 30 42.92 -3.50 50.06
N ILE A 31 43.68 -3.21 51.13
CA ILE A 31 44.65 -4.10 51.79
C ILE A 31 43.98 -5.37 52.29
N TRP A 32 44.49 -6.56 51.93
CA TRP A 32 44.66 -7.71 52.82
C TRP A 32 45.79 -8.62 52.30
N THR A 33 46.84 -8.76 53.11
CA THR A 33 47.87 -9.79 52.99
C THR A 33 47.34 -11.13 53.52
N THR A 34 47.31 -12.17 52.69
CA THR A 34 47.40 -13.56 53.16
C THR A 34 48.18 -14.41 52.16
N SER A 35 49.27 -15.01 52.64
CA SER A 35 50.03 -16.02 51.94
C SER A 35 49.25 -17.33 51.93
N ALA A 36 48.96 -17.88 50.76
CA ALA A 36 48.57 -19.28 50.60
C ALA A 36 49.07 -19.79 49.24
N SER A 37 50.00 -20.73 49.32
CA SER A 37 50.63 -21.47 48.25
C SER A 37 49.68 -22.46 47.55
N ASN A 38 49.97 -22.71 46.26
CA ASN A 38 49.44 -23.76 45.39
C ASN A 38 48.01 -23.61 44.87
N ALA A 39 47.86 -22.78 43.83
CA ALA A 39 46.78 -22.92 42.85
C ALA A 39 47.38 -23.38 41.52
N THR A 40 46.99 -24.57 41.08
CA THR A 40 47.26 -25.12 39.74
C THR A 40 46.87 -24.09 38.67
N SER A 41 47.82 -23.74 37.79
CA SER A 41 47.59 -22.86 36.64
C SER A 41 46.63 -23.53 35.65
N VAL A 42 45.33 -23.30 35.82
CA VAL A 42 44.34 -23.54 34.76
C VAL A 42 44.63 -22.53 33.64
N PRO A 43 44.78 -22.94 32.37
CA PRO A 43 44.97 -21.98 31.29
C PRO A 43 43.71 -21.10 31.24
N SER A 44 43.87 -19.81 31.47
CA SER A 44 42.83 -18.82 31.19
C SER A 44 42.60 -18.80 29.68
N SER A 45 41.70 -19.65 29.20
CA SER A 45 41.11 -19.49 27.88
C SER A 45 40.47 -18.11 27.85
N ASN A 46 41.14 -17.17 27.17
CA ASN A 46 40.61 -15.85 26.82
C ASN A 46 39.41 -16.05 25.89
N TYR A 47 38.24 -16.35 26.45
CA TYR A 47 37.00 -16.18 25.74
C TYR A 47 36.78 -14.69 25.56
N THR A 48 37.18 -14.16 24.41
CA THR A 48 36.63 -12.89 23.93
C THR A 48 35.14 -13.12 23.72
N TYR A 49 34.33 -12.71 24.70
CA TYR A 49 32.90 -12.57 24.50
C TYR A 49 32.72 -11.52 23.41
N TYR A 50 32.44 -11.96 22.19
CA TYR A 50 31.89 -11.09 21.16
C TYR A 50 30.53 -10.64 21.69
N LEU A 51 30.49 -9.44 22.27
CA LEU A 51 29.22 -8.78 22.56
C LEU A 51 28.41 -8.80 21.26
N PRO A 52 27.14 -9.23 21.27
CA PRO A 52 26.31 -9.14 20.07
C PRO A 52 26.36 -7.69 19.59
N PRO A 53 26.53 -7.44 18.28
CA PRO A 53 26.58 -6.08 17.76
C PRO A 53 25.35 -5.34 18.28
N GLN A 54 25.58 -4.30 19.09
CA GLN A 54 24.48 -3.53 19.64
C GLN A 54 23.73 -2.89 18.48
N LEU A 55 22.41 -3.05 18.46
CA LEU A 55 21.56 -2.47 17.43
C LEU A 55 21.64 -0.95 17.53
N VAL A 56 22.32 -0.31 16.58
CA VAL A 56 22.40 1.14 16.51
C VAL A 56 21.27 1.66 15.64
N ILE A 57 20.39 2.46 16.23
CA ILE A 57 19.30 3.14 15.52
C ILE A 57 19.67 4.62 15.36
N SER A 58 19.98 5.01 14.12
CA SER A 58 20.29 6.40 13.78
C SER A 58 19.01 7.25 13.63
N THR A 59 19.14 8.58 13.68
CA THR A 59 18.03 9.50 13.36
C THR A 59 17.45 9.26 11.96
N TRP A 60 18.30 8.85 11.01
CA TRP A 60 17.89 8.41 9.67
C TRP A 60 16.94 7.20 9.74
N ASN A 61 17.29 6.19 10.54
CA ASN A 61 16.46 5.01 10.73
C ASN A 61 15.11 5.38 11.36
N ILE A 62 15.09 6.25 12.37
CA ILE A 62 13.84 6.71 13.00
C ILE A 62 12.92 7.36 11.96
N ALA A 63 13.45 8.23 11.10
CA ALA A 63 12.64 8.89 10.06
C ALA A 63 11.99 7.87 9.11
N PHE A 64 12.74 6.88 8.61
CA PHE A 64 12.19 5.86 7.71
C PHE A 64 11.28 4.86 8.41
N ILE A 65 11.52 4.54 9.69
CA ILE A 65 10.59 3.75 10.51
C ILE A 65 9.24 4.45 10.57
N VAL A 66 9.20 5.75 10.86
CA VAL A 66 7.95 6.53 10.91
C VAL A 66 7.25 6.56 9.55
N ILE A 67 8.00 6.83 8.47
CA ILE A 67 7.43 6.86 7.10
C ILE A 67 6.84 5.49 6.72
N TYR A 68 7.56 4.40 7.00
CA TYR A 68 7.14 3.04 6.60
C TYR A 68 5.98 2.56 7.47
N ALA A 69 5.96 2.94 8.75
CA ALA A 69 4.81 2.72 9.63
C ALA A 69 3.57 3.49 9.13
N ALA A 70 3.73 4.72 8.65
CA ALA A 70 2.64 5.49 8.04
C ALA A 70 2.14 4.84 6.73
N LEU A 71 3.06 4.40 5.86
CA LEU A 71 2.71 3.67 4.63
C LEU A 71 1.87 2.42 4.94
N LEU A 72 2.27 1.64 5.95
CA LEU A 72 1.54 0.45 6.38
C LEU A 72 0.17 0.78 6.97
N THR A 73 0.11 1.69 7.94
CA THR A 73 -1.11 2.01 8.70
C THR A 73 -2.13 2.79 7.89
N ILE A 74 -1.71 3.54 6.87
CA ILE A 74 -2.62 4.25 5.96
C ILE A 74 -2.91 3.41 4.73
N GLY A 75 -1.87 2.85 4.10
CA GLY A 75 -1.97 2.19 2.81
C GLY A 75 -2.71 0.88 2.84
N VAL A 76 -2.46 0.02 3.84
CA VAL A 76 -3.11 -1.29 3.91
C VAL A 76 -4.62 -1.12 4.09
N PRO A 77 -5.12 -0.32 5.07
CA PRO A 77 -6.56 -0.09 5.19
C PRO A 77 -7.18 0.59 3.97
N ALA A 78 -6.49 1.55 3.34
CA ALA A 78 -7.01 2.24 2.16
C ALA A 78 -7.22 1.28 0.97
N ASN A 79 -6.23 0.44 0.67
CA ASN A 79 -6.32 -0.54 -0.43
C ASN A 79 -7.37 -1.63 -0.14
N ILE A 80 -7.45 -2.13 1.10
CA ILE A 80 -8.53 -3.05 1.52
C ILE A 80 -9.90 -2.40 1.36
N PHE A 81 -10.04 -1.15 1.79
CA PHE A 81 -11.30 -0.42 1.67
C PHE A 81 -11.75 -0.28 0.22
N VAL A 82 -10.84 0.06 -0.70
CA VAL A 82 -11.13 0.10 -2.14
C VAL A 82 -11.62 -1.26 -2.65
N LEU A 83 -10.96 -2.36 -2.28
CA LEU A 83 -11.41 -3.71 -2.63
C LEU A 83 -12.82 -3.99 -2.13
N VAL A 84 -13.10 -3.69 -0.84
CA VAL A 84 -14.43 -3.87 -0.24
C VAL A 84 -15.48 -3.09 -1.02
N VAL A 85 -15.19 -1.83 -1.40
CA VAL A 85 -16.10 -1.00 -2.19
C VAL A 85 -16.39 -1.60 -3.56
N ILE A 86 -15.37 -2.07 -4.26
CA ILE A 86 -15.53 -2.69 -5.59
C ILE A 86 -16.36 -3.97 -5.49
N TYR A 87 -16.08 -4.85 -4.51
CA TYR A 87 -16.80 -6.12 -4.37
C TYR A 87 -18.26 -5.94 -3.92
N ARG A 88 -18.53 -4.97 -3.04
CA ARG A 88 -19.87 -4.74 -2.48
C ARG A 88 -20.77 -3.91 -3.40
N SER A 89 -20.21 -3.01 -4.21
CA SER A 89 -21.01 -2.12 -5.06
C SER A 89 -21.38 -2.76 -6.40
N PRO A 90 -22.68 -3.01 -6.70
CA PRO A 90 -23.10 -3.52 -8.01
C PRO A 90 -22.68 -2.60 -9.16
N LYS A 91 -22.57 -1.29 -8.90
CA LYS A 91 -22.15 -0.26 -9.86
C LYS A 91 -20.70 -0.42 -10.33
N LEU A 92 -19.91 -1.23 -9.61
CA LEU A 92 -18.50 -1.51 -9.87
C LEU A 92 -18.25 -2.95 -10.32
N LYS A 93 -19.27 -3.72 -10.73
CA LYS A 93 -19.08 -5.11 -11.23
C LYS A 93 -18.65 -5.22 -12.70
N GLY A 94 -18.22 -4.13 -13.33
CA GLY A 94 -17.76 -4.14 -14.72
C GLY A 94 -16.37 -4.76 -14.90
N VAL A 95 -16.10 -5.31 -16.10
CA VAL A 95 -14.84 -5.99 -16.45
C VAL A 95 -13.59 -5.13 -16.17
N ALA A 96 -13.68 -3.81 -16.42
CA ALA A 96 -12.57 -2.89 -16.18
C ALA A 96 -12.14 -2.79 -14.71
N ASN A 97 -13.02 -3.14 -13.75
CA ASN A 97 -12.71 -3.06 -12.33
C ASN A 97 -11.86 -4.24 -11.84
N TYR A 98 -11.74 -5.33 -12.60
CA TYR A 98 -10.80 -6.42 -12.29
C TYR A 98 -9.34 -5.95 -12.41
N TYR A 99 -9.02 -5.02 -13.30
CA TYR A 99 -7.69 -4.42 -13.35
C TYR A 99 -7.40 -3.55 -12.12
N LEU A 100 -8.41 -2.86 -11.59
CA LEU A 100 -8.27 -2.11 -10.34
C LEU A 100 -8.04 -3.06 -9.16
N ILE A 101 -8.81 -4.16 -9.09
CA ILE A 101 -8.59 -5.22 -8.10
C ILE A 101 -7.17 -5.76 -8.18
N ASN A 102 -6.65 -6.01 -9.40
CA ASN A 102 -5.29 -6.48 -9.60
C ASN A 102 -4.23 -5.49 -9.06
N LEU A 103 -4.43 -4.18 -9.27
CA LEU A 103 -3.58 -3.14 -8.68
C LEU A 103 -3.62 -3.18 -7.16
N MET A 104 -4.81 -3.26 -6.56
CA MET A 104 -4.93 -3.31 -5.09
C MET A 104 -4.25 -4.54 -4.48
N TYR A 105 -4.28 -5.70 -5.16
CA TYR A 105 -3.54 -6.87 -4.69
C TYR A 105 -2.02 -6.67 -4.78
N ALA A 106 -1.52 -6.08 -5.87
CA ALA A 106 -0.11 -5.76 -6.00
C ALA A 106 0.34 -4.73 -4.94
N ASP A 107 -0.47 -3.68 -4.71
CA ASP A 107 -0.24 -2.66 -3.70
C ASP A 107 -0.20 -3.28 -2.29
N LEU A 108 -1.13 -4.17 -1.96
CA LEU A 108 -1.15 -4.88 -0.68
C LEU A 108 0.08 -5.78 -0.49
N LEU A 109 0.53 -6.49 -1.53
CA LEU A 109 1.76 -7.28 -1.45
C LEU A 109 2.98 -6.38 -1.25
N VAL A 110 3.03 -5.21 -1.89
CA VAL A 110 4.08 -4.22 -1.66
C VAL A 110 4.07 -3.73 -0.22
N LEU A 111 2.92 -3.32 0.28
CA LEU A 111 2.78 -2.78 1.63
C LEU A 111 3.06 -3.86 2.68
N SER A 112 2.36 -5.00 2.64
CA SER A 112 2.41 -5.99 3.71
C SER A 112 3.70 -6.81 3.75
N ILE A 113 4.38 -6.99 2.61
CA ILE A 113 5.60 -7.79 2.53
C ILE A 113 6.80 -6.86 2.31
N ASN A 114 6.80 -6.10 1.22
CA ASN A 114 8.04 -5.46 0.77
C ASN A 114 8.47 -4.30 1.65
N VAL A 115 7.55 -3.45 2.11
CA VAL A 115 7.84 -2.32 3.00
C VAL A 115 8.51 -2.78 4.31
N PRO A 116 7.93 -3.68 5.12
CA PRO A 116 8.54 -4.09 6.39
C PRO A 116 9.85 -4.86 6.19
N PHE A 117 9.92 -5.80 5.25
CA PHE A 117 11.16 -6.56 5.03
C PHE A 117 12.28 -5.70 4.46
N SER A 118 11.97 -4.71 3.63
CA SER A 118 12.97 -3.76 3.13
C SER A 118 13.54 -2.90 4.26
N LEU A 119 12.69 -2.36 5.14
CA LEU A 119 13.12 -1.58 6.29
C LEU A 119 14.03 -2.39 7.21
N ILE A 120 13.60 -3.60 7.59
CA ILE A 120 14.39 -4.48 8.47
C ILE A 120 15.72 -4.81 7.79
N THR A 121 15.71 -5.11 6.49
CA THR A 121 16.94 -5.40 5.73
C THR A 121 17.87 -4.19 5.74
N ASP A 122 17.37 -2.98 5.48
CA ASP A 122 18.21 -1.77 5.46
C ASP A 122 18.86 -1.51 6.84
N ILE A 123 18.10 -1.65 7.94
CA ILE A 123 18.63 -1.52 9.31
C ILE A 123 19.69 -2.59 9.62
N MET A 124 19.43 -3.85 9.24
CA MET A 124 20.35 -4.97 9.45
C MET A 124 21.65 -4.80 8.65
N HIS A 125 21.56 -4.25 7.44
CA HIS A 125 22.72 -3.94 6.60
C HIS A 125 23.57 -2.81 7.17
N GLU A 126 22.97 -1.76 7.75
CA GLU A 126 23.71 -0.71 8.47
C GLU A 126 24.47 -1.28 9.67
N ASN A 127 23.86 -2.23 10.38
CA ASN A 127 24.48 -2.94 11.51
C ASN A 127 25.38 -4.11 11.08
N ARG A 128 25.64 -4.27 9.76
CA ARG A 128 26.52 -5.29 9.18
C ARG A 128 26.14 -6.74 9.56
N HIS A 129 24.86 -6.98 9.84
CA HIS A 129 24.40 -8.26 10.38
C HIS A 129 23.01 -8.64 9.88
N TYR A 130 22.95 -9.49 8.84
CA TYR A 130 21.69 -9.97 8.25
C TYR A 130 21.24 -11.33 8.80
N MET A 131 20.08 -11.39 9.45
CA MET A 131 19.57 -12.60 10.13
C MET A 131 18.26 -13.18 9.56
N LEU A 132 17.60 -12.53 8.60
CA LEU A 132 16.30 -12.98 8.06
C LEU A 132 16.38 -14.25 7.17
N GLY A 133 17.59 -14.77 6.94
CA GLY A 133 17.81 -16.00 6.19
C GLY A 133 17.75 -15.83 4.66
N ASN A 134 18.27 -16.83 3.94
CA ASN A 134 18.44 -16.74 2.49
C ASN A 134 17.11 -16.66 1.72
N ALA A 135 16.07 -17.31 2.22
CA ALA A 135 14.75 -17.29 1.60
C ALA A 135 14.18 -15.87 1.53
N ILE A 136 14.20 -15.12 2.64
CA ILE A 136 13.69 -13.73 2.67
C ILE A 136 14.60 -12.82 1.82
N CYS A 137 15.91 -13.03 1.85
CA CYS A 137 16.89 -12.30 1.02
C CYS A 137 16.57 -12.41 -0.48
N LYS A 138 16.12 -13.58 -0.94
CA LYS A 138 15.69 -13.82 -2.32
C LYS A 138 14.28 -13.33 -2.61
N LEU A 139 13.31 -13.74 -1.78
CA LEU A 139 11.88 -13.57 -2.05
C LEU A 139 11.44 -12.12 -1.89
N SER A 140 11.91 -11.39 -0.88
CA SER A 140 11.51 -9.99 -0.66
C SER A 140 11.81 -9.09 -1.88
N PRO A 141 13.05 -9.05 -2.42
CA PRO A 141 13.31 -8.24 -3.60
C PRO A 141 12.63 -8.78 -4.87
N ALA A 142 12.38 -10.07 -4.99
CA ALA A 142 11.70 -10.67 -6.14
C ALA A 142 10.20 -10.35 -6.15
N ILE A 143 9.49 -10.55 -5.03
CA ILE A 143 8.07 -10.18 -4.87
C ILE A 143 7.90 -8.69 -5.11
N SER A 144 8.79 -7.87 -4.55
CA SER A 144 8.83 -6.42 -4.81
C SER A 144 8.90 -6.09 -6.29
N GLN A 145 9.84 -6.68 -7.03
CA GLN A 145 9.95 -6.43 -8.46
C GLN A 145 8.73 -6.92 -9.22
N ALA A 146 8.25 -8.14 -8.94
CA ALA A 146 7.10 -8.71 -9.61
C ALA A 146 5.84 -7.86 -9.42
N CYS A 147 5.59 -7.32 -8.22
CA CYS A 147 4.47 -6.42 -7.97
C CYS A 147 4.58 -5.12 -8.78
N PHE A 148 5.76 -4.48 -8.80
CA PHE A 148 5.97 -3.29 -9.63
C PHE A 148 5.78 -3.57 -11.13
N TYR A 149 6.22 -4.74 -11.60
CA TYR A 149 6.05 -5.14 -13.00
C TYR A 149 4.57 -5.36 -13.32
N THR A 150 3.85 -6.05 -12.44
CA THR A 150 2.40 -6.24 -12.51
C THR A 150 1.66 -4.90 -12.57
N MET A 151 2.02 -3.94 -11.71
CA MET A 151 1.40 -2.62 -11.67
C MET A 151 1.61 -1.86 -12.99
N SER A 152 2.84 -1.83 -13.50
CA SER A 152 3.17 -1.18 -14.79
C SER A 152 2.32 -1.75 -15.93
N LEU A 153 2.36 -3.08 -16.10
CA LEU A 153 1.65 -3.77 -17.17
C LEU A 153 0.12 -3.60 -17.03
N THR A 154 -0.39 -3.62 -15.81
CA THR A 154 -1.83 -3.40 -15.55
C THR A 154 -2.25 -1.99 -15.95
N LEU A 155 -1.46 -0.97 -15.60
CA LEU A 155 -1.71 0.42 -16.02
C LEU A 155 -1.64 0.59 -17.54
N THR A 156 -0.77 -0.16 -18.22
CA THR A 156 -0.69 -0.14 -19.69
C THR A 156 -1.98 -0.70 -20.28
N ILE A 157 -2.45 -1.85 -19.78
CA ILE A 157 -3.71 -2.45 -20.22
C ILE A 157 -4.90 -1.54 -19.94
N ILE A 158 -4.96 -0.90 -18.78
CA ILE A 158 -6.00 0.09 -18.46
C ILE A 158 -5.97 1.24 -19.48
N SER A 159 -4.78 1.74 -19.82
CA SER A 159 -4.63 2.83 -20.79
C SER A 159 -5.14 2.45 -22.18
N VAL A 160 -4.78 1.25 -22.64
CA VAL A 160 -5.21 0.71 -23.93
C VAL A 160 -6.72 0.47 -23.95
N ASP A 161 -7.28 -0.17 -22.92
CA ASP A 161 -8.72 -0.40 -22.78
C ASP A 161 -9.51 0.92 -22.87
N ARG A 162 -9.06 1.95 -22.15
CA ARG A 162 -9.70 3.27 -22.15
C ARG A 162 -9.55 3.99 -23.48
N TYR A 163 -8.39 3.91 -24.11
CA TYR A 163 -8.16 4.46 -25.44
C TYR A 163 -9.18 3.91 -26.44
N PHE A 164 -9.36 2.57 -26.52
CA PHE A 164 -10.31 1.98 -27.46
C PHE A 164 -11.77 2.34 -27.14
N GLN A 165 -12.16 2.36 -25.86
CA GLN A 165 -13.53 2.76 -25.47
C GLN A 165 -13.86 4.22 -25.82
N VAL A 166 -12.86 5.11 -25.82
CA VAL A 166 -13.05 6.54 -26.09
C VAL A 166 -12.92 6.85 -27.58
N VAL A 167 -11.87 6.34 -28.23
CA VAL A 167 -11.52 6.69 -29.61
C VAL A 167 -12.29 5.83 -30.62
N TYR A 168 -12.58 4.57 -30.31
CA TYR A 168 -13.26 3.61 -31.20
C TYR A 168 -14.46 2.95 -30.51
N PRO A 169 -15.51 3.71 -30.14
CA PRO A 169 -16.63 3.21 -29.34
C PRO A 169 -17.43 2.06 -29.97
N SER A 170 -17.39 1.92 -31.29
CA SER A 170 -18.07 0.85 -32.04
C SER A 170 -17.19 -0.39 -32.26
N SER A 171 -15.91 -0.34 -31.91
CA SER A 171 -14.99 -1.46 -32.03
C SER A 171 -15.23 -2.44 -30.88
N LYS A 172 -15.52 -3.71 -31.22
CA LYS A 172 -15.56 -4.81 -30.25
C LYS A 172 -14.13 -5.14 -29.81
N PHE A 173 -13.54 -4.31 -28.96
CA PHE A 173 -12.17 -4.50 -28.51
C PHE A 173 -12.05 -5.78 -27.65
N TRP A 174 -11.12 -6.65 -28.08
CA TRP A 174 -10.99 -8.06 -27.66
C TRP A 174 -10.61 -8.27 -26.20
N ILE A 175 -10.01 -7.27 -25.55
CA ILE A 175 -9.48 -7.35 -24.17
C ILE A 175 -10.57 -7.63 -23.11
N THR A 176 -11.84 -7.41 -23.46
CA THR A 176 -12.98 -7.73 -22.58
C THR A 176 -13.36 -9.21 -22.56
N LYS A 177 -12.91 -10.02 -23.52
CA LYS A 177 -13.35 -11.42 -23.66
C LYS A 177 -12.66 -12.40 -22.72
N SER A 178 -11.50 -12.06 -22.14
CA SER A 178 -10.87 -12.90 -21.09
C SER A 178 -9.95 -12.11 -20.17
N VAL A 179 -10.54 -11.31 -19.28
CA VAL A 179 -9.79 -10.52 -18.26
C VAL A 179 -8.92 -11.39 -17.36
N VAL A 180 -9.38 -12.62 -17.07
CA VAL A 180 -8.63 -13.60 -16.29
C VAL A 180 -7.35 -13.98 -17.01
N LEU A 181 -7.41 -14.30 -18.31
CA LEU A 181 -6.22 -14.64 -19.09
C LEU A 181 -5.22 -13.47 -19.14
N VAL A 182 -5.69 -12.23 -19.27
CA VAL A 182 -4.84 -11.04 -19.27
C VAL A 182 -4.15 -10.85 -17.92
N ILE A 183 -4.89 -10.97 -16.81
CA ILE A 183 -4.30 -10.84 -15.47
C ILE A 183 -3.30 -11.98 -15.22
N SER A 184 -3.65 -13.21 -15.56
CA SER A 184 -2.76 -14.37 -15.45
C SER A 184 -1.48 -14.19 -16.26
N SER A 185 -1.56 -13.64 -17.48
CA SER A 185 -0.37 -13.40 -18.30
C SER A 185 0.51 -12.28 -17.72
N ILE A 186 -0.07 -11.23 -17.14
CA ILE A 186 0.67 -10.17 -16.45
C ILE A 186 1.49 -10.77 -15.29
N TRP A 187 0.86 -11.60 -14.45
CA TRP A 187 1.56 -12.25 -13.34
C TRP A 187 2.63 -13.23 -13.81
N LEU A 188 2.35 -14.00 -14.86
CA LEU A 188 3.32 -14.91 -15.46
C LEU A 188 4.54 -14.15 -15.97
N ILE A 189 4.35 -13.14 -16.81
CA ILE A 189 5.43 -12.30 -17.36
C ILE A 189 6.24 -11.65 -16.22
N SER A 190 5.55 -11.07 -15.24
CA SER A 190 6.20 -10.43 -14.09
C SER A 190 7.02 -11.41 -13.26
N SER A 191 6.53 -12.64 -13.09
CA SER A 191 7.23 -13.72 -12.37
C SER A 191 8.45 -14.23 -13.14
N LEU A 192 8.32 -14.38 -14.47
CA LEU A 192 9.43 -14.80 -15.33
C LEU A 192 10.57 -13.77 -15.31
N LEU A 193 10.24 -12.48 -15.37
CA LEU A 193 11.23 -11.40 -15.38
C LEU A 193 12.03 -11.31 -14.08
N VAL A 194 11.51 -11.77 -12.94
CA VAL A 194 12.23 -11.74 -11.65
C VAL A 194 13.09 -12.97 -11.38
N ILE A 195 13.05 -14.00 -12.24
CA ILE A 195 13.86 -15.22 -12.09
C ILE A 195 15.36 -14.90 -11.87
N PRO A 196 16.00 -13.99 -12.63
CA PRO A 196 17.41 -13.68 -12.41
C PRO A 196 17.66 -13.08 -11.02
N THR A 197 16.70 -12.34 -10.45
CA THR A 197 16.81 -11.87 -9.05
C THR A 197 16.83 -13.06 -8.08
N LEU A 198 15.96 -14.06 -8.27
CA LEU A 198 15.87 -15.23 -7.40
C LEU A 198 17.14 -16.11 -7.45
N ILE A 199 17.80 -16.14 -8.61
CA ILE A 199 19.04 -16.90 -8.81
C ILE A 199 20.22 -16.19 -8.15
N PHE A 200 20.40 -14.89 -8.45
CA PHE A 200 21.65 -14.17 -8.15
C PHE A 200 21.64 -13.38 -6.84
N VAL A 201 20.50 -13.15 -6.21
CA VAL A 201 20.45 -12.56 -4.87
C VAL A 201 20.66 -13.66 -3.84
N SER A 202 21.59 -13.51 -2.92
CA SER A 202 21.88 -14.53 -1.90
C SER A 202 22.44 -13.90 -0.64
N THR A 203 22.34 -14.62 0.47
CA THR A 203 23.09 -14.29 1.68
C THR A 203 24.53 -14.78 1.55
N GLU A 204 25.49 -13.88 1.73
CA GLU A 204 26.91 -14.19 1.68
C GLU A 204 27.62 -13.73 2.95
N ASN A 205 28.71 -14.42 3.30
CA ASN A 205 29.60 -14.00 4.37
C ASN A 205 30.79 -13.24 3.76
N ILE A 206 30.80 -11.92 3.95
CA ILE A 206 31.82 -11.03 3.39
C ILE A 206 32.62 -10.45 4.55
N ARG A 207 33.89 -10.85 4.70
CA ARG A 207 34.79 -10.40 5.77
C ARG A 207 34.18 -10.58 7.19
N GLY A 208 33.54 -11.72 7.43
CA GLY A 208 32.89 -12.04 8.72
C GLY A 208 31.50 -11.42 8.91
N MET A 209 31.00 -10.65 7.93
CA MET A 209 29.67 -10.04 7.97
C MET A 209 28.71 -10.81 7.07
N LYS A 210 27.62 -11.30 7.63
CA LYS A 210 26.54 -11.92 6.85
C LYS A 210 25.65 -10.83 6.24
N LEU A 211 25.57 -10.77 4.92
CA LEU A 211 24.87 -9.72 4.17
C LEU A 211 23.96 -10.33 3.09
N CYS A 212 22.87 -9.64 2.73
CA CYS A 212 22.05 -9.98 1.56
C CYS A 212 22.52 -9.19 0.34
N VAL A 213 23.18 -9.85 -0.61
CA VAL A 213 23.85 -9.19 -1.74
C VAL A 213 23.38 -9.74 -3.08
N ASN A 214 23.54 -8.93 -4.12
CA ASN A 214 23.32 -9.38 -5.50
C ASN A 214 24.66 -9.73 -6.15
N LEU A 215 24.81 -11.01 -6.50
CA LEU A 215 26.01 -11.64 -7.05
C LEU A 215 26.00 -11.69 -8.58
N MET A 216 25.04 -11.06 -9.25
CA MET A 216 24.95 -11.03 -10.70
C MET A 216 26.23 -10.44 -11.33
N PRO A 217 26.90 -11.14 -12.25
CA PRO A 217 28.04 -10.58 -12.98
C PRO A 217 27.71 -9.24 -13.63
N SER A 218 28.65 -8.29 -13.65
CA SER A 218 28.39 -6.89 -14.06
C SER A 218 27.82 -6.78 -15.48
N ASN A 219 28.37 -7.50 -16.45
CA ASN A 219 27.86 -7.56 -17.82
C ASN A 219 26.40 -8.04 -17.89
N ILE A 220 26.07 -9.14 -17.20
CA ILE A 220 24.71 -9.70 -17.17
C ILE A 220 23.76 -8.74 -16.42
N ARG A 221 24.24 -8.12 -15.33
CA ARG A 221 23.48 -7.18 -14.51
C ARG A 221 23.08 -5.93 -15.30
N SER A 222 24.01 -5.36 -16.08
CA SER A 222 23.75 -4.20 -16.95
C SER A 222 22.70 -4.52 -18.01
N VAL A 223 22.86 -5.66 -18.70
CA VAL A 223 21.91 -6.09 -19.75
C VAL A 223 20.54 -6.38 -19.16
N TYR A 224 20.47 -7.16 -18.08
CA TYR A 224 19.21 -7.45 -17.38
C TYR A 224 18.51 -6.17 -16.93
N ARG A 225 19.24 -5.23 -16.31
CA ARG A 225 18.69 -3.95 -15.87
C ARG A 225 18.14 -3.14 -17.03
N LEU A 226 18.89 -3.04 -18.14
CA LEU A 226 18.47 -2.29 -19.31
C LEU A 226 17.21 -2.90 -19.93
N LEU A 227 17.18 -4.23 -20.11
CA LEU A 227 16.02 -4.95 -20.64
C LEU A 227 14.78 -4.74 -19.77
N VAL A 228 14.91 -4.88 -18.45
CA VAL A 228 13.80 -4.65 -17.51
C VAL A 228 13.29 -3.21 -17.61
N VAL A 229 14.18 -2.21 -17.66
CA VAL A 229 13.76 -0.80 -17.81
C VAL A 229 13.04 -0.59 -19.14
N ILE A 230 13.53 -1.17 -20.23
CA ILE A 230 12.87 -1.03 -21.54
C ILE A 230 11.48 -1.68 -21.50
N ILE A 231 11.39 -2.93 -21.08
CA ILE A 231 10.17 -3.74 -21.14
C ILE A 231 9.11 -3.28 -20.14
N ILE A 232 9.51 -2.90 -18.92
CA ILE A 232 8.58 -2.63 -17.82
C ILE A 232 8.40 -1.13 -17.56
N TYR A 233 9.27 -0.27 -18.08
CA TYR A 233 9.14 1.17 -17.85
C TYR A 233 8.99 1.95 -19.15
N LEU A 234 9.95 1.89 -20.08
CA LEU A 234 9.93 2.74 -21.28
C LEU A 234 8.82 2.36 -22.27
N ILE A 235 8.68 1.09 -22.63
CA ILE A 235 7.61 0.63 -23.53
C ILE A 235 6.23 0.93 -22.93
N PRO A 236 5.93 0.51 -21.68
CA PRO A 236 4.71 0.89 -20.97
C PRO A 236 4.46 2.40 -20.97
N PHE A 237 5.47 3.21 -20.66
CA PHE A 237 5.36 4.66 -20.64
C PHE A 237 4.96 5.24 -22.00
N VAL A 238 5.61 4.82 -23.09
CA VAL A 238 5.31 5.29 -24.44
C VAL A 238 3.88 4.90 -24.84
N ILE A 239 3.46 3.67 -24.56
CA ILE A 239 2.09 3.22 -24.84
C ILE A 239 1.07 4.03 -24.05
N MET A 240 1.30 4.21 -22.74
CA MET A 240 0.44 5.02 -21.88
C MET A 240 0.35 6.45 -22.37
N LEU A 241 1.47 7.08 -22.71
CA LEU A 241 1.51 8.46 -23.20
C LEU A 241 0.73 8.61 -24.51
N TYR A 242 0.95 7.70 -25.46
CA TYR A 242 0.21 7.65 -26.73
C TYR A 242 -1.30 7.53 -26.49
N CYS A 243 -1.71 6.57 -25.66
CA CYS A 243 -3.12 6.34 -25.33
C CYS A 243 -3.75 7.60 -24.71
N ASN A 244 -3.09 8.22 -23.73
CA ASN A 244 -3.60 9.40 -23.04
C ASN A 244 -3.70 10.62 -23.97
N PHE A 245 -2.68 10.83 -24.81
CA PHE A 245 -2.66 11.94 -25.74
C PHE A 245 -3.82 11.86 -26.74
N HIS A 246 -4.02 10.72 -27.39
CA HIS A 246 -5.11 10.55 -28.35
C HIS A 246 -6.49 10.53 -27.69
N MET A 247 -6.59 9.94 -26.48
CA MET A 247 -7.81 9.96 -25.67
C MET A 247 -8.23 11.41 -25.33
N LEU A 248 -7.27 12.27 -24.97
CA LEU A 248 -7.50 13.69 -24.73
C LEU A 248 -8.01 14.39 -25.99
N ILE A 249 -7.35 14.19 -27.14
CA ILE A 249 -7.76 14.79 -28.42
C ILE A 249 -9.18 14.37 -28.81
N ALA A 250 -9.50 13.09 -28.70
CA ALA A 250 -10.82 12.57 -29.06
C ALA A 250 -11.93 13.27 -28.26
N VAL A 251 -11.74 13.45 -26.94
CA VAL A 251 -12.73 14.13 -26.12
C VAL A 251 -12.84 15.62 -26.39
N LEU A 252 -11.71 16.30 -26.64
CA LEU A 252 -11.73 17.71 -27.05
C LEU A 252 -12.49 17.92 -28.36
N ARG A 253 -12.44 16.95 -29.28
CA ARG A 253 -13.20 16.99 -30.54
C ARG A 253 -14.70 16.74 -30.34
N THR A 254 -15.09 15.73 -29.56
CA THR A 254 -16.51 15.46 -29.24
C THR A 254 -17.15 16.49 -28.30
N GLY A 255 -16.37 17.31 -27.61
CA GLY A 255 -16.88 18.39 -26.76
C GLY A 255 -17.47 19.58 -27.51
N LYS A 256 -17.28 19.64 -28.84
CA LYS A 256 -17.78 20.74 -29.70
C LYS A 256 -19.15 20.45 -30.35
N THR A 257 -19.65 19.21 -30.28
CA THR A 257 -20.90 18.80 -30.95
C THR A 257 -22.02 18.47 -29.96
N THR A 258 -23.09 19.28 -30.03
CA THR A 258 -24.48 19.06 -29.55
C THR A 258 -24.73 18.96 -28.03
N SER A 259 -25.63 19.84 -27.56
CA SER A 259 -26.11 20.01 -26.16
C SER A 259 -26.62 18.73 -25.47
N SER A 260 -27.16 17.77 -26.22
CA SER A 260 -27.88 16.61 -25.70
C SER A 260 -27.00 15.59 -24.93
N ASN A 261 -25.67 15.57 -25.11
CA ASN A 261 -24.77 14.57 -24.50
C ASN A 261 -23.73 15.13 -23.51
N GLN A 262 -23.91 16.36 -23.01
CA GLN A 262 -22.92 17.01 -22.13
C GLN A 262 -22.62 16.23 -20.83
N ILE A 263 -23.61 15.59 -20.22
CA ILE A 263 -23.43 14.82 -18.97
C ILE A 263 -22.56 13.58 -19.22
N ALA A 264 -22.83 12.83 -20.29
CA ALA A 264 -22.04 11.65 -20.67
C ALA A 264 -20.59 12.01 -21.02
N ASN A 265 -20.39 13.10 -21.78
CA ASN A 265 -19.04 13.59 -22.13
C ASN A 265 -18.27 14.10 -20.90
N LYS A 266 -18.93 14.77 -19.95
CA LYS A 266 -18.32 15.17 -18.66
C LYS A 266 -17.87 13.94 -17.85
N MET A 267 -18.68 12.89 -17.79
CA MET A 267 -18.30 11.64 -17.11
C MET A 267 -17.10 10.96 -17.77
N LYS A 268 -17.09 10.85 -19.11
CA LYS A 268 -15.94 10.29 -19.85
C LYS A 268 -14.67 11.10 -19.55
N LYS A 269 -14.72 12.43 -19.66
CA LYS A 269 -13.58 13.31 -19.37
C LYS A 269 -13.03 13.12 -17.96
N ARG A 270 -13.90 12.96 -16.95
CA ARG A 270 -13.47 12.68 -15.58
C ARG A 270 -12.71 11.36 -15.47
N VAL A 271 -13.25 10.26 -15.99
CA VAL A 271 -12.59 8.95 -15.96
C VAL A 271 -11.21 9.01 -16.62
N MET A 272 -11.09 9.72 -17.74
CA MET A 272 -9.81 9.91 -18.43
C MET A 272 -8.79 10.67 -17.59
N VAL A 273 -9.19 11.80 -16.98
CA VAL A 273 -8.29 12.60 -16.11
C VAL A 273 -7.77 11.75 -14.96
N ILE A 274 -8.61 10.90 -14.37
CA ILE A 274 -8.19 9.97 -13.30
C ILE A 274 -7.12 9.02 -13.80
N VAL A 275 -7.36 8.39 -14.95
CA VAL A 275 -6.42 7.44 -15.54
C VAL A 275 -5.10 8.14 -15.88
N SER A 276 -5.13 9.34 -16.45
CA SER A 276 -3.93 10.15 -16.72
C SER A 276 -3.16 10.50 -15.45
N LEU A 277 -3.85 10.85 -14.36
CA LEU A 277 -3.21 11.19 -13.07
C LEU A 277 -2.57 9.97 -12.41
N ILE A 278 -3.23 8.81 -12.45
CA ILE A 278 -2.67 7.55 -11.92
C ILE A 278 -1.39 7.21 -12.68
N ILE A 279 -1.41 7.33 -14.00
CA ILE A 279 -0.26 7.04 -14.86
C ILE A 279 0.89 8.02 -14.59
N LEU A 280 0.59 9.30 -14.48
CA LEU A 280 1.59 10.31 -14.18
C LEU A 280 2.24 10.04 -12.81
N ALA A 281 1.45 9.70 -11.80
CA ALA A 281 1.94 9.33 -10.49
C ALA A 281 2.87 8.11 -10.56
N PHE A 282 2.47 7.04 -11.23
CA PHE A 282 3.32 5.86 -11.43
C PHE A 282 4.66 6.23 -12.07
N VAL A 283 4.65 7.00 -13.15
CA VAL A 283 5.87 7.42 -13.85
C VAL A 283 6.77 8.25 -12.92
N VAL A 284 6.22 9.24 -12.24
CA VAL A 284 6.99 10.16 -11.37
C VAL A 284 7.51 9.45 -10.13
N CYS A 285 6.73 8.57 -9.50
CA CYS A 285 7.14 7.83 -8.32
C CYS A 285 8.21 6.76 -8.64
N ILE A 286 8.15 6.15 -9.82
CA ILE A 286 9.08 5.10 -10.23
C ILE A 286 10.34 5.65 -10.91
N ALA A 287 10.25 6.78 -11.62
CA ALA A 287 11.36 7.39 -12.37
C ALA A 287 12.67 7.52 -11.55
N PRO A 288 12.67 8.12 -10.33
CA PRO A 288 13.90 8.27 -9.55
C PRO A 288 14.57 6.92 -9.33
N SER A 289 13.78 5.90 -8.99
CA SER A 289 14.23 4.54 -8.75
C SER A 289 14.86 3.85 -9.95
N GLN A 290 14.47 4.20 -11.18
CA GLN A 290 15.08 3.65 -12.40
C GLN A 290 16.32 4.44 -12.82
N ILE A 291 16.24 5.78 -12.74
CA ILE A 291 17.31 6.68 -13.17
C ILE A 291 18.58 6.46 -12.36
N TYR A 292 18.50 6.45 -11.02
CA TYR A 292 19.72 6.34 -10.20
C TYR A 292 20.41 4.98 -10.43
N LYS A 293 19.65 3.90 -10.64
CA LYS A 293 20.22 2.58 -10.89
C LYS A 293 20.94 2.52 -12.23
N ILE A 294 20.42 3.18 -13.26
CA ILE A 294 21.11 3.27 -14.55
C ILE A 294 22.41 4.07 -14.38
N PHE A 295 22.35 5.24 -13.74
CA PHE A 295 23.53 6.09 -13.56
C PHE A 295 24.64 5.41 -12.77
N LEU A 296 24.29 4.62 -11.75
CA LEU A 296 25.26 3.82 -11.00
C LEU A 296 25.85 2.66 -11.82
N GLU A 297 25.03 1.97 -12.62
CA GLU A 297 25.52 0.83 -13.41
C GLU A 297 26.54 1.26 -14.47
N TYR A 298 26.27 2.40 -15.13
CA TYR A 298 27.13 2.92 -16.20
C TYR A 298 28.19 3.90 -15.70
N SER A 299 28.42 3.95 -14.37
CA SER A 299 29.45 4.79 -13.74
C SER A 299 29.39 6.27 -14.12
N VAL A 300 28.20 6.78 -14.45
CA VAL A 300 27.95 8.19 -14.80
C VAL A 300 28.18 9.08 -13.58
N ILE A 301 27.91 8.55 -12.38
CA ILE A 301 28.12 9.22 -11.11
C ILE A 301 29.02 8.35 -10.24
N ARG A 302 30.11 8.92 -9.71
CA ARG A 302 30.99 8.27 -8.72
C ARG A 302 30.71 8.87 -7.36
N ILE A 303 30.04 8.11 -6.49
CA ILE A 303 29.70 8.53 -5.13
C ILE A 303 30.05 7.43 -4.14
N SER A 304 30.25 7.81 -2.87
CA SER A 304 30.48 6.85 -1.80
C SER A 304 29.33 5.86 -1.71
N ALA A 305 29.65 4.64 -1.28
CA ALA A 305 28.66 3.61 -1.05
C ALA A 305 27.57 4.00 -0.07
N ALA A 306 27.94 4.63 1.04
CA ALA A 306 27.00 5.11 2.04
C ALA A 306 25.99 6.07 1.42
N THR A 307 26.42 6.90 0.46
CA THR A 307 25.54 7.78 -0.32
C THR A 307 24.63 6.99 -1.25
N ILE A 308 25.15 5.98 -1.97
CA ILE A 308 24.37 5.10 -2.85
C ILE A 308 23.22 4.44 -2.08
N ILE A 309 23.53 3.95 -0.88
CA ILE A 309 22.57 3.31 0.00
C ILE A 309 21.45 4.26 0.39
N LYS A 310 21.79 5.45 0.89
CA LYS A 310 20.80 6.47 1.29
C LYS A 310 19.92 6.88 0.11
N ILE A 311 20.50 7.12 -1.06
CA ILE A 311 19.75 7.40 -2.30
C ILE A 311 18.82 6.23 -2.63
N SER A 312 19.29 4.99 -2.51
CA SER A 312 18.49 3.81 -2.80
C SER A 312 17.27 3.71 -1.89
N VAL A 313 17.40 4.04 -0.60
CA VAL A 313 16.30 4.04 0.38
C VAL A 313 15.31 5.15 0.03
N VAL A 314 15.78 6.37 -0.24
CA VAL A 314 14.92 7.51 -0.63
C VAL A 314 14.14 7.19 -1.90
N CYS A 315 14.81 6.80 -2.99
CA CYS A 315 14.15 6.52 -4.26
C CYS A 315 13.16 5.35 -4.17
N ARG A 316 13.47 4.32 -3.36
CA ARG A 316 12.56 3.19 -3.10
C ARG A 316 11.34 3.63 -2.30
N THR A 317 11.53 4.53 -1.33
CA THR A 317 10.44 5.09 -0.54
C THR A 317 9.50 5.94 -1.39
N VAL A 318 10.05 6.77 -2.29
CA VAL A 318 9.26 7.52 -3.28
C VAL A 318 8.42 6.58 -4.16
N ALA A 319 8.98 5.44 -4.56
CA ALA A 319 8.23 4.43 -5.31
C ALA A 319 7.09 3.79 -4.49
N TYR A 320 7.24 3.60 -3.18
CA TYR A 320 6.17 3.06 -2.33
C TYR A 320 4.97 3.98 -2.17
N PHE A 321 5.15 5.30 -2.29
CA PHE A 321 4.02 6.23 -2.25
C PHE A 321 3.00 6.00 -3.36
N ASP A 322 3.39 5.36 -4.48
CA ASP A 322 2.48 4.98 -5.56
C ASP A 322 1.28 4.14 -5.05
N THR A 323 1.54 3.28 -4.06
CA THR A 323 0.52 2.42 -3.42
C THR A 323 -0.56 3.19 -2.64
N LEU A 324 -0.30 4.46 -2.29
CA LEU A 324 -1.26 5.34 -1.62
C LEU A 324 -2.07 6.18 -2.62
N ILE A 325 -1.48 6.48 -3.78
CA ILE A 325 -2.08 7.39 -4.75
C ILE A 325 -3.31 6.76 -5.39
N ASN A 326 -3.29 5.46 -5.66
CA ASN A 326 -4.40 4.74 -6.28
C ASN A 326 -5.73 4.90 -5.49
N PRO A 327 -5.83 4.52 -4.20
CA PRO A 327 -7.02 4.78 -3.38
C PRO A 327 -7.47 6.25 -3.34
N ILE A 328 -6.52 7.19 -3.21
CA ILE A 328 -6.82 8.64 -3.14
C ILE A 328 -7.48 9.11 -4.44
N LEU A 329 -6.93 8.74 -5.59
CA LEU A 329 -7.47 9.14 -6.89
C LEU A 329 -8.85 8.51 -7.15
N TYR A 330 -9.08 7.26 -6.73
CA TYR A 330 -10.42 6.67 -6.81
C TYR A 330 -11.41 7.39 -5.89
N ALA A 331 -11.04 7.65 -4.63
CA ALA A 331 -11.90 8.32 -3.66
C ALA A 331 -12.23 9.77 -4.07
N ALA A 332 -11.25 10.52 -4.58
CA ALA A 332 -11.43 11.93 -4.94
C ALA A 332 -12.24 12.11 -6.23
N LEU A 333 -12.00 11.25 -7.23
CA LEU A 333 -12.40 11.57 -8.60
C LEU A 333 -13.38 10.55 -9.22
N ASN A 334 -13.44 9.30 -8.76
CA ASN A 334 -14.35 8.30 -9.31
C ASN A 334 -15.74 8.39 -8.65
N THR A 335 -16.70 8.98 -9.37
CA THR A 335 -18.06 9.20 -8.84
C THR A 335 -18.79 7.91 -8.51
N ARG A 336 -18.65 6.86 -9.32
CA ARG A 336 -19.26 5.54 -9.05
C ARG A 336 -18.66 4.89 -7.82
N PHE A 337 -17.36 5.08 -7.60
CA PHE A 337 -16.68 4.65 -6.39
C PHE A 337 -17.21 5.38 -5.16
N ARG A 338 -17.31 6.72 -5.21
CA ARG A 338 -17.85 7.53 -4.12
C ARG A 338 -19.29 7.17 -3.76
N GLU A 339 -20.12 6.88 -4.74
CA GLU A 339 -21.47 6.36 -4.50
C GLU A 339 -21.43 5.01 -3.80
N GLY A 340 -20.58 4.07 -4.26
CA GLY A 340 -20.36 2.81 -3.57
C GLY A 340 -19.89 2.98 -2.12
N CYS A 341 -19.00 3.93 -1.86
CA CYS A 341 -18.59 4.28 -0.50
C CYS A 341 -19.78 4.73 0.35
N LYS A 342 -20.65 5.61 -0.17
CA LYS A 342 -21.85 6.07 0.54
C LYS A 342 -22.79 4.92 0.86
N ASP A 343 -23.06 4.05 -0.11
CA ASP A 343 -23.95 2.89 0.05
C ASP A 343 -23.44 1.95 1.17
N ILE A 344 -22.12 1.74 1.22
CA ILE A 344 -21.48 0.89 2.22
C ILE A 344 -21.48 1.55 3.60
N THR A 345 -21.12 2.84 3.68
CA THR A 345 -21.14 3.58 4.95
C THR A 345 -22.55 3.64 5.53
N HIS A 346 -23.59 3.87 4.71
CA HIS A 346 -24.99 3.80 5.15
C HIS A 346 -25.37 2.41 5.65
N SER A 347 -24.92 1.34 4.97
CA SER A 347 -25.17 -0.03 5.43
C SER A 347 -24.48 -0.34 6.76
N PHE A 348 -23.24 0.12 6.97
CA PHE A 348 -22.53 -0.04 8.24
C PHE A 348 -23.17 0.77 9.37
N ILE A 349 -23.60 1.99 9.10
CA ILE A 349 -24.31 2.83 10.06
C ILE A 349 -25.63 2.15 10.46
N ASN A 350 -26.47 1.74 9.50
CA ASN A 350 -27.74 1.08 9.79
C ASN A 350 -27.57 -0.28 10.50
N ARG A 351 -26.51 -1.05 10.20
CA ARG A 351 -26.18 -2.29 10.93
C ARG A 351 -25.71 -2.03 12.35
N ARG A 352 -25.00 -0.93 12.59
CA ARG A 352 -24.55 -0.54 13.94
C ARG A 352 -25.71 -0.05 14.81
N PHE A 353 -26.68 0.66 14.22
CA PHE A 353 -27.93 1.05 14.88
C PHE A 353 -28.85 -0.14 15.19
N THR A 354 -28.82 -1.22 14.38
CA THR A 354 -29.62 -2.43 14.63
C THR A 354 -28.93 -3.45 15.55
N ALA A 355 -27.62 -3.32 15.79
CA ALA A 355 -26.83 -4.21 16.64
C ALA A 355 -26.62 -3.69 18.08
N LEU A 356 -27.15 -2.51 18.43
CA LEU A 356 -27.22 -2.06 19.82
C LEU A 356 -28.41 -2.78 20.50
N PRO A 357 -28.18 -3.64 21.53
CA PRO A 357 -29.27 -4.20 22.30
C PRO A 357 -29.80 -3.10 23.23
N GLY A 358 -30.87 -2.43 22.83
CA GLY A 358 -31.56 -1.49 23.72
C GLY A 358 -32.20 -0.24 23.12
N GLU A 359 -32.28 -0.06 21.80
CA GLU A 359 -33.09 1.03 21.24
C GLU A 359 -34.24 0.50 20.38
N ILE A 360 -35.44 0.72 20.92
CA ILE A 360 -36.73 0.53 20.26
C ILE A 360 -36.66 1.15 18.86
N SER A 361 -36.87 0.33 17.83
CA SER A 361 -36.86 0.77 16.44
C SER A 361 -37.82 1.94 16.27
N ARG A 362 -37.45 2.97 15.49
CA ARG A 362 -38.36 4.07 15.13
C ARG A 362 -39.72 3.58 14.60
N ALA A 363 -39.76 2.40 14.00
CA ALA A 363 -41.00 1.75 13.56
C ALA A 363 -41.90 1.32 14.75
N ASP A 364 -41.30 0.81 15.82
CA ASP A 364 -42.01 0.42 17.05
C ASP A 364 -42.44 1.65 17.84
N LEU A 365 -41.63 2.73 17.86
CA LEU A 365 -42.02 4.00 18.46
C LEU A 365 -43.21 4.64 17.70
N ILE A 366 -43.21 4.59 16.36
CA ILE A 366 -44.33 5.06 15.54
C ILE A 366 -45.56 4.19 15.74
N LEU A 367 -45.42 2.86 15.87
CA LEU A 367 -46.52 1.94 16.20
C LEU A 367 -47.07 2.17 17.61
N GLN A 368 -46.23 2.44 18.61
CA GLN A 368 -46.66 2.79 19.96
C GLN A 368 -47.37 4.14 20.01
N THR A 369 -46.86 5.16 19.29
CA THR A 369 -47.52 6.47 19.22
C THR A 369 -48.83 6.39 18.43
N LYS A 370 -48.91 5.52 17.41
CA LYS A 370 -50.14 5.31 16.62
C LYS A 370 -51.18 4.49 17.40
N ASN A 371 -50.76 3.49 18.19
CA ASN A 371 -51.65 2.74 19.06
C ASN A 371 -52.12 3.56 20.28
N GLN A 372 -51.27 4.41 20.86
CA GLN A 372 -51.69 5.36 21.91
C GLN A 372 -52.61 6.46 21.37
N SER A 373 -52.38 6.98 20.15
CA SER A 373 -53.30 7.94 19.53
C SER A 373 -54.63 7.32 19.06
N LEU A 374 -54.67 6.03 18.73
CA LEU A 374 -55.92 5.28 18.52
C LEU A 374 -56.66 5.03 19.84
N ALA A 375 -55.97 4.65 20.93
CA ALA A 375 -56.58 4.48 22.24
C ALA A 375 -57.12 5.80 22.84
N ILE A 376 -56.46 6.94 22.56
CA ILE A 376 -56.94 8.27 22.96
C ILE A 376 -58.10 8.74 22.06
N LYS A 377 -58.17 8.31 20.80
CA LYS A 377 -59.32 8.60 19.92
C LYS A 377 -60.57 7.80 20.25
N GLU A 378 -60.44 6.60 20.81
CA GLU A 378 -61.60 5.84 21.32
C GLU A 378 -62.13 6.39 22.66
N LEU A 379 -61.31 7.13 23.43
CA LEU A 379 -61.74 7.82 24.65
C LEU A 379 -62.41 9.20 24.41
N CYS A 380 -62.36 9.74 23.19
CA CYS A 380 -62.93 11.04 22.81
C CYS A 380 -63.86 10.91 21.59
N THR A 381 -64.82 9.98 21.66
CA THR A 381 -65.98 10.00 20.76
C THR A 381 -67.20 10.63 21.47
N PRO A 382 -68.07 11.39 20.77
CA PRO A 382 -69.15 12.19 21.39
C PRO A 382 -70.30 11.36 22.00
N ALA A 383 -70.16 10.04 22.08
CA ALA A 383 -71.19 9.13 22.57
C ALA A 383 -71.19 8.98 24.11
N LEU A 384 -70.18 9.46 24.83
CA LEU A 384 -70.09 9.38 26.29
C LEU A 384 -70.36 10.71 27.03
N ALA A 385 -70.54 11.82 26.30
CA ALA A 385 -70.86 13.14 26.89
C ALA A 385 -72.38 13.41 26.98
N ILE A 386 -73.22 12.56 26.38
CA ILE A 386 -74.69 12.73 26.40
C ILE A 386 -75.34 11.92 27.55
N THR A 387 -74.64 10.94 28.12
CA THR A 387 -75.17 10.12 29.23
C THR A 387 -74.96 10.75 30.61
N ILE A 388 -74.12 11.79 30.74
CA ILE A 388 -73.83 12.44 32.03
C ILE A 388 -74.70 13.71 32.25
N CYS A 389 -75.26 14.34 31.21
CA CYS A 389 -76.16 15.49 31.39
C CYS A 389 -77.66 15.14 31.48
N HIS A 390 -78.07 13.88 31.32
CA HIS A 390 -79.50 13.49 31.40
C HIS A 390 -79.90 12.90 32.77
N ASP A 391 -78.94 12.49 33.61
CA ASP A 391 -79.20 11.95 34.96
C ASP A 391 -79.20 13.02 36.07
N GLU A 392 -78.91 14.28 35.75
CA GLU A 392 -78.86 15.40 36.72
C GLU A 392 -80.09 16.34 36.65
N ILE A 393 -81.08 16.06 35.77
CA ILE A 393 -82.32 16.85 35.63
C ILE A 393 -83.58 16.10 36.14
N THR A 394 -83.49 14.82 36.54
CA THR A 394 -84.65 14.04 37.04
C THR A 394 -84.57 13.60 38.50
N LYS A 395 -83.66 14.17 39.31
CA LYS A 395 -83.57 13.90 40.76
C LYS A 395 -83.62 15.12 41.68
N THR A 396 -84.12 16.25 41.20
CA THR A 396 -84.45 17.42 42.05
C THR A 396 -85.83 17.98 41.72
N THR A 397 -86.86 17.14 41.81
CA THR A 397 -88.26 17.52 42.06
C THR A 397 -89.02 16.28 42.50
N ASP A 398 -88.88 15.93 43.79
CA ASP A 398 -89.95 15.38 44.66
C ASP A 398 -89.32 14.74 45.91
N GLN A 399 -88.93 15.59 46.87
CA GLN A 399 -89.42 15.48 48.25
C GLN A 399 -89.07 16.76 49.01
N SER A 400 -90.15 17.43 49.40
CA SER A 400 -90.28 18.74 50.01
C SER A 400 -89.70 18.83 51.43
N CYS A 401 -89.08 19.98 51.71
CA CYS A 401 -89.76 21.02 52.48
C CYS A 401 -89.61 22.36 51.77
#